data_AF-A0A352MDK7-F1
#
_entry.id   AF-A0A352MDK7-F1
#
_cell.length_a   1.000
_cell.length_b   1.000
_cell.length_c   1.000
_cell.angle_alpha   90.00
_cell.angle_beta   90.00
_cell.angle_gamma   90.00
#
_symmetry.space_group_name_H-M   'P 1'
#
loop_
_entity.id
_entity.type
_entity.pdbx_description
1 polymer ?
#
loop_
_entity_poly.entity_id
_entity_poly.type
_entity_poly.pdbx_seq_one_letter_code
_entity_poly.pdbx_strand_id
1 'polypeptide(L)'
;MLQKKMMNHLIYIIFSLFFALEPSGNFCREAGSGDLINDGPYITLIKNKLKVKWIENSVYREEILTSGNFNEIRKKFGFSFSYDDLTNIYHLKSECNQTYINIDSIGVISDVHGEYNTYINLLKRVGIVDKNLRWSFGSGHLVILGDVFDRGDMVTEVFWHLFGLEKQAEQAGGMVHVLLGNHEFMVLRNDLAETNEKYRKVEKLASSRYADLYSEKSVLGRWLRTKPVIITINDILFVHGGISMEMALKKLKIRQINKVFTNQVVGRNLPELYEIEGLKFLNQSKGPIWYRGYFNDSTFCETKIDSILTFYGKKHLVVGHTPKPEITSLFNTKILGADAGIMNNQPGEMVIYKNGSFYKCDSNGRRIKL
;
A
#
# COMPACT_ATOMS: atom_id res chain seq x y z
N MET A 1 42.43 -45.86 -55.04
CA MET A 1 43.13 -46.04 -53.75
C MET A 1 43.31 -44.65 -53.14
N LEU A 2 42.61 -44.38 -52.01
CA LEU A 2 42.84 -43.34 -50.96
C LEU A 2 42.91 -41.84 -51.38
N GLN A 3 41.92 -41.02 -50.96
CA GLN A 3 41.98 -39.97 -49.90
C GLN A 3 42.85 -38.74 -50.26
N LYS A 4 42.46 -37.44 -50.12
CA LYS A 4 41.75 -36.63 -49.10
C LYS A 4 41.43 -35.25 -49.75
N LYS A 5 40.25 -34.62 -49.55
CA LYS A 5 39.93 -33.51 -48.59
C LYS A 5 40.90 -32.31 -48.66
N MET A 6 40.49 -31.03 -48.61
CA MET A 6 39.24 -30.36 -48.22
C MET A 6 39.35 -28.88 -48.62
N MET A 7 38.24 -28.25 -49.00
CA MET A 7 38.13 -26.81 -49.24
C MET A 7 36.91 -26.25 -48.48
N ASN A 8 37.08 -25.03 -47.97
CA ASN A 8 36.10 -24.04 -47.50
C ASN A 8 35.45 -24.20 -46.11
N HIS A 9 35.84 -23.27 -45.24
CA HIS A 9 35.14 -22.84 -44.04
C HIS A 9 33.94 -21.95 -44.41
N LEU A 10 32.73 -22.37 -44.06
CA LEU A 10 31.58 -21.50 -43.90
C LEU A 10 31.10 -21.63 -42.45
N ILE A 11 31.13 -20.51 -41.73
CA ILE A 11 30.75 -20.39 -40.32
C ILE A 11 29.22 -20.45 -40.25
N TYR A 12 28.66 -21.49 -39.63
CA TYR A 12 27.27 -21.52 -39.17
C TYR A 12 27.25 -21.26 -37.67
N ILE A 13 26.54 -20.20 -37.26
CA ILE A 13 26.21 -19.88 -35.88
C ILE A 13 25.11 -20.86 -35.43
N ILE A 14 25.46 -21.77 -34.51
CA ILE A 14 24.49 -22.63 -33.82
C ILE A 14 24.09 -21.93 -32.52
N PHE A 15 22.82 -21.53 -32.44
CA PHE A 15 22.16 -21.20 -31.17
C PHE A 15 21.92 -22.51 -30.40
N SER A 16 22.63 -22.71 -29.30
CA SER A 16 22.32 -23.77 -28.33
C SER A 16 21.32 -23.25 -27.30
N LEU A 17 20.03 -23.54 -27.54
CA LEU A 17 19.03 -23.63 -26.48
C LEU A 17 19.37 -24.83 -25.59
N PHE A 18 19.67 -24.59 -24.32
CA PHE A 18 19.66 -25.64 -23.31
C PHE A 18 18.20 -25.99 -22.98
N PHE A 19 17.69 -27.06 -23.58
CA PHE A 19 16.58 -27.84 -23.06
C PHE A 19 17.15 -28.87 -22.09
N ALA A 20 16.96 -28.65 -20.78
CA ALA A 20 17.05 -29.73 -19.80
C ALA A 20 15.66 -30.36 -19.68
N LEU A 21 15.55 -31.59 -20.19
CA LEU A 21 14.46 -32.51 -19.94
C LEU A 21 14.57 -33.01 -18.50
N GLU A 22 13.55 -32.74 -17.69
CA GLU A 22 13.26 -33.51 -16.48
C GLU A 22 11.79 -33.96 -16.49
N PRO A 23 11.49 -35.11 -15.86
CA PRO A 23 10.47 -36.02 -16.32
C PRO A 23 9.06 -35.54 -16.03
N SER A 24 8.18 -35.87 -16.98
CA SER A 24 6.73 -35.78 -16.89
C SER A 24 6.18 -36.61 -15.73
N GLY A 25 6.23 -36.05 -14.52
CA GLY A 25 5.36 -36.38 -13.41
C GLY A 25 4.10 -35.53 -13.55
N ASN A 26 3.00 -36.15 -13.95
CA ASN A 26 1.66 -35.57 -13.81
C ASN A 26 1.40 -35.26 -12.33
N PHE A 27 1.77 -34.06 -11.89
CA PHE A 27 1.03 -33.35 -10.85
C PHE A 27 0.17 -32.32 -11.57
N CYS A 28 -0.85 -32.81 -12.29
CA CYS A 28 -2.14 -32.17 -12.18
C CYS A 28 -2.42 -32.18 -10.68
N ARG A 29 -2.17 -31.04 -10.02
CA ARG A 29 -2.79 -30.77 -8.74
C ARG A 29 -4.27 -30.92 -9.03
N GLU A 30 -4.85 -32.04 -8.58
CA GLU A 30 -6.29 -32.16 -8.49
C GLU A 30 -6.79 -30.83 -7.93
N ALA A 31 -7.81 -30.26 -8.59
CA ALA A 31 -8.56 -29.14 -8.05
C ALA A 31 -9.21 -29.63 -6.75
N GLY A 32 -8.43 -29.61 -5.67
CA GLY A 32 -8.89 -29.90 -4.33
C GLY A 32 -9.97 -28.87 -4.01
N SER A 33 -11.17 -29.39 -3.72
CA SER A 33 -12.28 -28.73 -3.02
C SER A 33 -12.32 -27.21 -3.09
N GLY A 34 -13.29 -26.64 -3.81
CA GLY A 34 -13.53 -25.21 -3.84
C GLY A 34 -13.60 -24.61 -2.43
N ASP A 35 -12.51 -23.96 -2.00
CA ASP A 35 -12.41 -23.36 -0.68
C ASP A 35 -13.57 -22.39 -0.47
N LEU A 36 -14.21 -22.52 0.70
CA LEU A 36 -15.28 -21.66 1.12
C LEU A 36 -14.74 -20.23 1.26
N ILE A 37 -15.38 -19.29 0.58
CA ILE A 37 -14.96 -17.89 0.57
C ILE A 37 -15.51 -17.20 1.81
N ASN A 38 -14.63 -16.51 2.53
CA ASN A 38 -14.97 -15.60 3.61
C ASN A 38 -14.34 -14.24 3.30
N ASP A 39 -15.13 -13.19 3.39
CA ASP A 39 -14.65 -11.84 3.06
C ASP A 39 -15.61 -10.76 3.56
N GLY A 40 -15.06 -9.57 3.82
CA GLY A 40 -15.80 -8.41 4.28
C GLY A 40 -15.52 -8.04 5.75
N PRO A 41 -16.40 -7.24 6.37
CA PRO A 41 -17.62 -6.73 5.79
C PRO A 41 -17.37 -5.49 4.93
N TYR A 42 -18.26 -5.26 3.98
CA TYR A 42 -18.39 -4.06 3.19
C TYR A 42 -19.55 -3.23 3.73
N ILE A 43 -19.25 -2.09 4.34
CA ILE A 43 -20.24 -1.21 4.95
C ILE A 43 -20.50 -0.03 4.02
N THR A 44 -21.73 0.11 3.54
CA THR A 44 -22.11 1.10 2.52
C THR A 44 -23.35 1.89 2.91
N LEU A 45 -23.30 3.21 2.70
CA LEU A 45 -24.44 4.10 2.89
C LEU A 45 -25.41 4.01 1.71
N ILE A 46 -26.64 3.57 1.97
CA ILE A 46 -27.72 3.45 0.99
C ILE A 46 -28.97 4.12 1.57
N LYS A 47 -29.48 5.15 0.88
CA LYS A 47 -30.69 5.90 1.30
C LYS A 47 -30.64 6.32 2.78
N ASN A 48 -29.52 6.92 3.20
CA ASN A 48 -29.23 7.37 4.57
C ASN A 48 -29.18 6.27 5.65
N LYS A 49 -29.06 4.99 5.25
CA LYS A 49 -28.85 3.88 6.18
C LYS A 49 -27.56 3.16 5.83
N LEU A 50 -26.77 2.81 6.84
CA LEU A 50 -25.63 1.93 6.62
C LEU A 50 -26.15 0.51 6.38
N LYS A 51 -25.59 -0.16 5.39
CA LYS A 51 -25.83 -1.56 5.07
C LYS A 51 -24.50 -2.29 5.19
N VAL A 52 -24.45 -3.32 6.02
CA VAL A 52 -23.29 -4.20 6.17
C VAL A 52 -23.51 -5.42 5.28
N LYS A 53 -22.49 -5.79 4.50
CA LYS A 53 -22.52 -6.91 3.57
C LYS A 53 -21.27 -7.76 3.79
N TRP A 54 -21.38 -9.07 3.79
CA TRP A 54 -20.21 -9.94 3.91
C TRP A 54 -20.49 -11.29 3.25
N ILE A 55 -19.42 -12.03 3.01
CA ILE A 55 -19.49 -13.40 2.52
C ILE A 55 -18.98 -14.29 3.64
N GLU A 56 -19.78 -15.29 4.00
CA GLU A 56 -19.42 -16.27 5.00
C GLU A 56 -19.72 -17.65 4.45
N ASN A 57 -18.71 -18.50 4.38
CA ASN A 57 -18.80 -19.84 3.81
C ASN A 57 -19.40 -19.84 2.39
N SER A 58 -18.93 -18.93 1.53
CA SER A 58 -19.45 -18.67 0.17
C SER A 58 -20.91 -18.23 0.11
N VAL A 59 -21.53 -17.86 1.23
CA VAL A 59 -22.90 -17.33 1.28
C VAL A 59 -22.84 -15.82 1.48
N TYR A 60 -23.42 -15.07 0.53
CA TYR A 60 -23.60 -13.64 0.67
C TYR A 60 -24.65 -13.33 1.74
N ARG A 61 -24.30 -12.44 2.65
CA ARG A 61 -25.16 -11.97 3.75
C ARG A 61 -25.17 -10.45 3.77
N GLU A 62 -26.30 -9.89 4.16
CA GLU A 62 -26.44 -8.45 4.32
C GLU A 62 -27.53 -8.10 5.35
N GLU A 63 -27.34 -6.98 6.03
CA GLU A 63 -28.33 -6.42 6.93
C GLU A 63 -28.19 -4.89 7.04
N ILE A 64 -29.22 -4.24 7.57
CA ILE A 64 -29.16 -2.82 7.90
C ILE A 64 -28.36 -2.67 9.20
N LEU A 65 -27.35 -1.81 9.16
CA LEU A 65 -26.50 -1.50 10.31
C LEU A 65 -26.99 -0.24 11.01
N THR A 66 -27.28 -0.38 12.29
CA THR A 66 -27.75 0.67 13.21
C THR A 66 -26.85 0.71 14.44
N SER A 67 -26.93 1.77 15.24
CA SER A 67 -26.25 1.81 16.53
C SER A 67 -26.68 0.67 17.47
N GLY A 68 -27.94 0.21 17.36
CA GLY A 68 -28.50 -0.86 18.19
C GLY A 68 -27.92 -2.25 17.94
N ASN A 69 -27.67 -2.63 16.68
CA ASN A 69 -27.10 -3.94 16.33
C ASN A 69 -25.59 -3.91 16.05
N PHE A 70 -24.94 -2.73 16.03
CA PHE A 70 -23.52 -2.63 15.72
C PHE A 70 -22.63 -3.42 16.68
N ASN A 71 -23.01 -3.58 17.95
CA ASN A 71 -22.21 -4.35 18.91
C ASN A 71 -22.02 -5.83 18.51
N GLU A 72 -22.98 -6.43 17.82
CA GLU A 72 -22.88 -7.82 17.34
C GLU A 72 -21.93 -7.91 16.15
N ILE A 73 -22.09 -7.01 15.17
CA ILE A 73 -21.19 -6.88 14.01
C ILE A 73 -19.76 -6.57 14.47
N ARG A 74 -19.60 -5.68 15.45
CA ARG A 74 -18.32 -5.33 16.05
C ARG A 74 -17.62 -6.55 16.64
N LYS A 75 -18.33 -7.37 17.42
CA LYS A 75 -17.78 -8.60 18.00
C LYS A 75 -17.43 -9.62 16.91
N LYS A 76 -18.29 -9.78 15.90
CA LYS A 76 -18.11 -10.73 14.80
C LYS A 76 -16.82 -10.47 14.02
N PHE A 77 -16.53 -9.21 13.71
CA PHE A 77 -15.39 -8.82 12.87
C PHE A 77 -14.21 -8.24 13.67
N GLY A 78 -14.25 -8.30 15.00
CA GLY A 78 -13.16 -7.83 15.86
C GLY A 78 -12.90 -6.32 15.77
N PHE A 79 -13.92 -5.51 15.48
CA PHE A 79 -13.75 -4.08 15.31
C PHE A 79 -13.45 -3.35 16.63
N SER A 80 -12.57 -2.36 16.53
CA SER A 80 -12.05 -1.59 17.66
C SER A 80 -12.56 -0.15 17.73
N PHE A 81 -13.55 0.17 16.90
CA PHE A 81 -14.19 1.49 16.78
C PHE A 81 -15.70 1.43 17.11
N SER A 82 -16.33 2.60 17.20
CA SER A 82 -17.75 2.79 17.50
C SER A 82 -18.61 2.90 16.23
N TYR A 83 -19.94 2.85 16.39
CA TYR A 83 -20.86 3.10 15.28
C TYR A 83 -20.71 4.53 14.74
N ASP A 84 -20.48 5.50 15.62
CA ASP A 84 -20.34 6.90 15.25
C ASP A 84 -19.11 7.13 14.36
N ASP A 85 -18.03 6.37 14.57
CA ASP A 85 -16.85 6.41 13.69
C ASP A 85 -17.19 6.04 12.24
N LEU A 86 -18.12 5.09 12.04
CA LEU A 86 -18.59 4.70 10.70
C LEU A 86 -19.40 5.81 10.02
N THR A 87 -20.20 6.56 10.78
CA THR A 87 -21.04 7.63 10.22
C THR A 87 -20.27 8.93 10.04
N ASN A 88 -19.33 9.23 10.94
CA ASN A 88 -18.53 10.45 10.93
C ASN A 88 -17.68 10.59 9.65
N ILE A 89 -17.30 9.46 9.02
CA ILE A 89 -16.54 9.46 7.76
C ILE A 89 -17.22 10.23 6.62
N TYR A 90 -18.56 10.28 6.61
CA TYR A 90 -19.33 10.97 5.57
C TYR A 90 -19.37 12.49 5.79
N HIS A 91 -18.99 12.97 6.97
CA HIS A 91 -18.89 14.38 7.31
C HIS A 91 -17.46 14.94 7.19
N LEU A 92 -16.46 14.07 7.01
CA LEU A 92 -15.08 14.50 6.86
C LEU A 92 -14.87 15.31 5.57
N LYS A 93 -14.19 16.46 5.73
CA LYS A 93 -13.63 17.24 4.63
C LYS A 93 -12.29 16.66 4.22
N SER A 94 -11.95 16.77 2.95
CA SER A 94 -10.71 16.21 2.37
C SER A 94 -9.43 16.98 2.72
N GLU A 95 -9.48 17.93 3.65
CA GLU A 95 -8.33 18.75 4.04
C GLU A 95 -7.70 18.19 5.32
N CYS A 96 -6.97 17.07 5.19
CA CYS A 96 -6.14 16.55 6.27
C CYS A 96 -4.80 17.31 6.35
N ASN A 97 -4.24 17.36 7.56
CA ASN A 97 -2.87 17.82 7.79
C ASN A 97 -1.88 16.93 7.02
N GLN A 98 -0.89 17.56 6.38
CA GLN A 98 0.13 16.87 5.55
C GLN A 98 1.54 17.08 6.10
N THR A 99 1.66 17.78 7.24
CA THR A 99 2.92 18.17 7.86
C THR A 99 2.81 18.01 9.36
N TYR A 100 3.78 17.32 9.93
CA TYR A 100 3.89 17.02 11.35
C TYR A 100 5.32 17.31 11.81
N ILE A 101 5.48 17.75 13.05
CA ILE A 101 6.78 18.15 13.62
C ILE A 101 6.91 17.62 15.05
N ASN A 102 8.16 17.57 15.54
CA ASN A 102 8.51 17.15 16.90
C ASN A 102 8.01 15.73 17.26
N ILE A 103 8.11 14.81 16.30
CA ILE A 103 7.74 13.40 16.50
C ILE A 103 8.98 12.55 16.74
N ASP A 104 9.11 12.00 17.94
CA ASP A 104 10.29 11.23 18.34
C ASP A 104 10.28 9.79 17.84
N SER A 105 9.11 9.21 17.58
CA SER A 105 8.96 7.78 17.25
C SER A 105 8.08 7.62 16.03
N ILE A 106 8.63 7.08 14.94
CA ILE A 106 7.90 6.83 13.70
C ILE A 106 8.15 5.37 13.30
N GLY A 107 7.10 4.59 13.13
CA GLY A 107 7.15 3.29 12.48
C GLY A 107 6.70 3.41 11.02
N VAL A 108 7.36 2.72 10.11
CA VAL A 108 7.03 2.74 8.67
C VAL A 108 6.97 1.32 8.15
N ILE A 109 5.92 1.05 7.39
CA ILE A 109 5.68 -0.20 6.66
C ILE A 109 5.10 0.15 5.30
N SER A 110 5.35 -0.67 4.29
CA SER A 110 4.90 -0.44 2.91
C SER A 110 4.49 -1.74 2.24
N ASP A 111 3.68 -1.64 1.18
CA ASP A 111 3.44 -2.74 0.23
C ASP A 111 2.95 -4.02 0.94
N VAL A 112 1.96 -3.84 1.82
CA VAL A 112 1.37 -4.92 2.61
C VAL A 112 0.65 -5.92 1.70
N HIS A 113 0.03 -5.47 0.61
CA HIS A 113 -0.58 -6.33 -0.41
C HIS A 113 -1.46 -7.45 0.15
N GLY A 114 -2.33 -7.12 1.11
CA GLY A 114 -3.21 -8.11 1.74
C GLY A 114 -2.52 -9.20 2.57
N GLU A 115 -1.20 -9.13 2.82
CA GLU A 115 -0.45 -10.07 3.67
C GLU A 115 -0.66 -9.79 5.17
N TYR A 116 -1.91 -9.93 5.62
CA TYR A 116 -2.36 -9.52 6.95
C TYR A 116 -1.55 -10.15 8.10
N ASN A 117 -1.20 -11.43 7.99
CA ASN A 117 -0.47 -12.13 9.05
C ASN A 117 0.95 -11.58 9.24
N THR A 118 1.66 -11.33 8.14
CA THR A 118 3.00 -10.73 8.16
C THR A 118 2.94 -9.31 8.70
N TYR A 119 1.98 -8.52 8.22
CA TYR A 119 1.68 -7.16 8.71
C TYR A 119 1.44 -7.12 10.23
N ILE A 120 0.54 -7.95 10.75
CA ILE A 120 0.25 -8.01 12.19
C ILE A 120 1.47 -8.49 12.99
N ASN A 121 2.20 -9.49 12.51
CA ASN A 121 3.40 -9.96 13.19
C ASN A 121 4.44 -8.84 13.33
N LEU A 122 4.72 -8.11 12.25
CA LEU A 122 5.66 -6.97 12.29
C LEU A 122 5.21 -5.89 13.27
N LEU A 123 3.94 -5.47 13.21
CA LEU A 123 3.42 -4.44 14.12
C LEU A 123 3.52 -4.87 15.60
N LYS A 124 3.24 -6.14 15.91
CA LYS A 124 3.40 -6.69 17.28
C LYS A 124 4.85 -6.69 17.73
N ARG A 125 5.76 -7.14 16.86
CA ARG A 125 7.19 -7.31 17.18
C ARG A 125 7.90 -5.98 17.39
N VAL A 126 7.50 -4.95 16.64
CA VAL A 126 7.98 -3.58 16.83
C VAL A 126 7.40 -2.93 18.08
N GLY A 127 6.24 -3.39 18.55
CA GLY A 127 5.49 -2.79 19.66
C GLY A 127 4.55 -1.65 19.23
N ILE A 128 4.13 -1.63 17.95
CA ILE A 128 3.14 -0.68 17.46
C ILE A 128 1.73 -1.06 17.93
N VAL A 129 1.46 -2.36 17.97
CA VAL A 129 0.22 -2.91 18.52
C VAL A 129 0.48 -3.93 19.62
N ASP A 130 -0.46 -4.04 20.57
CA ASP A 130 -0.43 -5.04 21.63
C ASP A 130 -0.88 -6.44 21.11
N LYS A 131 -0.88 -7.42 22.02
CA LYS A 131 -1.32 -8.79 21.71
C LYS A 131 -2.77 -8.89 21.18
N ASN A 132 -3.60 -7.90 21.51
CA ASN A 132 -5.01 -7.79 21.12
C ASN A 132 -5.19 -6.88 19.89
N LEU A 133 -4.11 -6.56 19.18
CA LEU A 133 -4.09 -5.72 17.97
C LEU A 133 -4.48 -4.25 18.20
N ARG A 134 -4.40 -3.79 19.46
CA ARG A 134 -4.71 -2.41 19.82
C ARG A 134 -3.45 -1.55 19.80
N TRP A 135 -3.61 -0.26 19.55
CA TRP A 135 -2.52 0.70 19.54
C TRP A 135 -1.72 0.64 20.84
N SER A 136 -0.39 0.54 20.72
CA SER A 136 0.55 0.46 21.83
C SER A 136 1.77 1.35 21.62
N PHE A 137 1.73 2.26 20.65
CA PHE A 137 2.88 3.08 20.25
C PHE A 137 2.88 4.48 20.87
N GLY A 138 2.12 4.70 21.95
CA GLY A 138 2.05 5.98 22.67
C GLY A 138 1.69 7.15 21.74
N SER A 139 2.44 8.24 21.83
CA SER A 139 2.33 9.40 20.94
C SER A 139 3.12 9.25 19.63
N GLY A 140 3.60 8.05 19.32
CA GLY A 140 4.33 7.76 18.08
C GLY A 140 3.44 7.81 16.85
N HIS A 141 4.06 7.85 15.68
CA HIS A 141 3.36 7.85 14.39
C HIS A 141 3.63 6.54 13.65
N LEU A 142 2.60 5.92 13.08
CA LEU A 142 2.73 4.83 12.11
C LEU A 142 2.48 5.37 10.71
N VAL A 143 3.34 5.07 9.74
CA VAL A 143 3.16 5.41 8.33
C VAL A 143 3.02 4.13 7.51
N ILE A 144 1.90 3.99 6.81
CA ILE A 144 1.68 2.97 5.78
C ILE A 144 1.92 3.64 4.43
N LEU A 145 2.99 3.25 3.73
CA LEU A 145 3.43 3.88 2.48
C LEU A 145 2.63 3.42 1.24
N GLY A 146 1.37 3.03 1.39
CA GLY A 146 0.50 2.58 0.29
C GLY A 146 0.64 1.10 -0.05
N ASP A 147 -0.10 0.69 -1.08
CA ASP A 147 -0.15 -0.67 -1.63
C ASP A 147 -0.60 -1.72 -0.60
N VAL A 148 -1.77 -1.48 -0.02
CA VAL A 148 -2.49 -2.48 0.80
C VAL A 148 -3.34 -3.39 -0.07
N PHE A 149 -3.88 -2.87 -1.18
CA PHE A 149 -4.64 -3.63 -2.17
C PHE A 149 -3.80 -4.68 -2.92
N ASP A 150 -4.53 -5.58 -3.59
CA ASP A 150 -4.03 -6.58 -4.56
C ASP A 150 -3.08 -7.65 -3.99
N ARG A 151 -2.82 -8.66 -4.82
CA ARG A 151 -1.97 -9.84 -4.58
C ARG A 151 -2.46 -10.77 -3.46
N GLY A 152 -2.47 -10.34 -2.20
CA GLY A 152 -2.93 -11.12 -1.06
C GLY A 152 -4.44 -11.15 -0.89
N ASP A 153 -4.91 -12.01 0.01
CA ASP A 153 -6.33 -12.32 0.17
C ASP A 153 -6.94 -11.79 1.49
N MET A 154 -6.23 -10.94 2.24
CA MET A 154 -6.77 -10.33 3.48
C MET A 154 -6.74 -8.79 3.47
N VAL A 155 -7.07 -8.19 2.32
CA VAL A 155 -7.05 -6.73 2.10
C VAL A 155 -8.07 -6.02 3.00
N THR A 156 -9.29 -6.56 3.07
CA THR A 156 -10.39 -5.97 3.84
C THR A 156 -10.06 -5.91 5.33
N GLU A 157 -9.40 -6.95 5.84
CA GLU A 157 -8.96 -7.10 7.22
C GLU A 157 -7.86 -6.10 7.57
N VAL A 158 -6.88 -5.88 6.68
CA VAL A 158 -5.86 -4.84 6.86
C VAL A 158 -6.52 -3.47 6.95
N PHE A 159 -7.45 -3.15 6.05
CA PHE A 159 -8.12 -1.84 6.08
C PHE A 159 -8.99 -1.61 7.31
N TRP A 160 -9.75 -2.61 7.77
CA TRP A 160 -10.51 -2.47 9.00
C TRP A 160 -9.63 -2.35 10.24
N HIS A 161 -8.50 -3.06 10.26
CA HIS A 161 -7.52 -2.88 11.34
C HIS A 161 -6.95 -1.46 11.33
N LEU A 162 -6.51 -0.95 10.18
CA LEU A 162 -6.00 0.43 10.05
C LEU A 162 -7.05 1.49 10.39
N PHE A 163 -8.29 1.31 9.94
CA PHE A 163 -9.40 2.23 10.24
C PHE A 163 -9.61 2.38 11.76
N GLY A 164 -9.62 1.26 12.49
CA GLY A 164 -9.73 1.29 13.95
C GLY A 164 -8.47 1.77 14.65
N LEU A 165 -7.29 1.40 14.13
CA LEU A 165 -6.00 1.78 14.70
C LEU A 165 -5.76 3.28 14.63
N GLU A 166 -6.20 3.93 13.55
CA GLU A 166 -6.15 5.38 13.39
C GLU A 166 -6.86 6.10 14.55
N LYS A 167 -8.06 5.63 14.93
CA LYS A 167 -8.83 6.23 16.04
C LYS A 167 -8.18 5.99 17.39
N GLN A 168 -7.63 4.80 17.61
CA GLN A 168 -6.92 4.50 18.86
C GLN A 168 -5.63 5.32 19.00
N ALA A 169 -4.89 5.50 17.89
CA ALA A 169 -3.68 6.30 17.89
C ALA A 169 -4.00 7.77 18.22
N GLU A 170 -5.01 8.35 17.58
CA GLU A 170 -5.49 9.72 17.86
C GLU A 170 -5.85 9.89 19.35
N GLN A 171 -6.57 8.93 19.94
CA GLN A 171 -6.94 8.94 21.36
C GLN A 171 -5.72 8.86 22.30
N ALA A 172 -4.63 8.23 21.87
CA ALA A 172 -3.39 8.11 22.63
C ALA A 172 -2.40 9.26 22.36
N GLY A 173 -2.78 10.26 21.55
CA GLY A 173 -1.90 11.36 21.13
C GLY A 173 -0.88 10.98 20.07
N GLY A 174 -1.03 9.81 19.44
CA GLY A 174 -0.26 9.36 18.28
C GLY A 174 -1.07 9.48 16.98
N MET A 175 -0.56 8.92 15.88
CA MET A 175 -1.27 8.94 14.60
C MET A 175 -0.96 7.72 13.72
N VAL A 176 -1.94 7.31 12.91
CA VAL A 176 -1.73 6.40 11.77
C VAL A 176 -1.91 7.19 10.47
N HIS A 177 -0.87 7.19 9.65
CA HIS A 177 -0.82 7.83 8.35
C HIS A 177 -0.88 6.77 7.26
N VAL A 178 -2.05 6.56 6.67
CA VAL A 178 -2.17 5.74 5.48
C VAL A 178 -1.98 6.63 4.26
N LEU A 179 -1.00 6.32 3.42
CA LEU A 179 -0.80 6.96 2.14
C LEU A 179 -1.40 6.12 1.01
N LEU A 180 -1.76 6.76 -0.10
CA LEU A 180 -2.21 6.06 -1.30
C LEU A 180 -1.02 5.66 -2.18
N GLY A 181 -0.93 4.38 -2.49
CA GLY A 181 -0.03 3.81 -3.49
C GLY A 181 -0.67 3.69 -4.85
N ASN A 182 -0.01 3.01 -5.78
CA ASN A 182 -0.57 2.79 -7.11
C ASN A 182 -1.68 1.75 -7.12
N HIS A 183 -1.65 0.75 -6.25
CA HIS A 183 -2.71 -0.26 -6.19
C HIS A 183 -4.02 0.32 -5.63
N GLU A 184 -3.98 1.23 -4.65
CA GLU A 184 -5.17 2.01 -4.26
C GLU A 184 -5.72 2.81 -5.45
N PHE A 185 -4.85 3.41 -6.26
CA PHE A 185 -5.26 4.19 -7.43
C PHE A 185 -5.89 3.31 -8.52
N MET A 186 -5.33 2.13 -8.77
CA MET A 186 -5.79 1.14 -9.77
C MET A 186 -7.14 0.53 -9.36
N VAL A 187 -7.21 -0.07 -8.17
CA VAL A 187 -8.40 -0.78 -7.72
C VAL A 187 -9.60 0.14 -7.60
N LEU A 188 -9.43 1.35 -7.06
CA LEU A 188 -10.53 2.33 -6.96
C LEU A 188 -11.04 2.81 -8.33
N ARG A 189 -10.33 2.52 -9.43
CA ARG A 189 -10.74 2.77 -10.82
C ARG A 189 -11.09 1.50 -11.59
N ASN A 190 -11.22 0.38 -10.90
CA ASN A 190 -11.55 -0.90 -11.50
C ASN A 190 -10.47 -1.41 -12.48
N ASP A 191 -9.22 -0.99 -12.29
CA ASP A 191 -8.07 -1.71 -12.83
C ASP A 191 -7.69 -2.79 -11.80
N LEU A 192 -7.96 -4.04 -12.17
CA LEU A 192 -7.96 -5.21 -11.26
C LEU A 192 -7.01 -6.31 -11.73
N ALA A 193 -6.00 -5.96 -12.55
CA ALA A 193 -5.09 -6.93 -13.15
C ALA A 193 -4.31 -7.75 -12.09
N GLU A 194 -3.97 -7.11 -10.97
CA GLU A 194 -3.15 -7.68 -9.89
C GLU A 194 -3.99 -8.22 -8.71
N THR A 195 -5.31 -8.13 -8.82
CA THR A 195 -6.24 -8.49 -7.74
C THR A 195 -6.29 -10.01 -7.56
N ASN A 196 -6.14 -10.47 -6.30
CA ASN A 196 -6.22 -11.87 -5.92
C ASN A 196 -7.51 -12.56 -6.44
N GLU A 197 -7.40 -13.82 -6.87
CA GLU A 197 -8.52 -14.59 -7.42
C GLU A 197 -9.70 -14.72 -6.44
N LYS A 198 -9.45 -14.70 -5.12
CA LYS A 198 -10.50 -14.67 -4.08
C LYS A 198 -11.52 -13.58 -4.39
N TYR A 199 -11.07 -12.38 -4.75
CA TYR A 199 -11.97 -11.25 -4.97
C TYR A 199 -12.77 -11.38 -6.27
N ARG A 200 -12.32 -12.16 -7.25
CA ARG A 200 -13.15 -12.52 -8.43
C ARG A 200 -14.35 -13.37 -8.02
N LYS A 201 -14.18 -14.24 -7.02
CA LYS A 201 -15.28 -15.03 -6.44
C LYS A 201 -16.19 -14.13 -5.59
N VAL A 202 -15.62 -13.18 -4.84
CA VAL A 202 -16.37 -12.14 -4.12
C VAL A 202 -17.25 -11.33 -5.06
N GLU A 203 -16.75 -10.90 -6.23
CA GLU A 203 -17.54 -10.17 -7.23
C GLU A 203 -18.80 -10.94 -7.66
N LYS A 204 -18.63 -12.24 -7.94
CA LYS A 204 -19.73 -13.14 -8.33
C LYS A 204 -20.76 -13.29 -7.20
N LEU A 205 -20.29 -13.57 -5.98
CA LEU A 205 -21.16 -13.80 -4.82
C LEU A 205 -21.90 -12.53 -4.39
N ALA A 206 -21.24 -11.38 -4.43
CA ALA A 206 -21.82 -10.09 -4.06
C ALA A 206 -22.62 -9.43 -5.19
N SER A 207 -22.58 -9.97 -6.41
CA SER A 207 -23.15 -9.35 -7.62
C SER A 207 -22.75 -7.87 -7.76
N SER A 208 -21.48 -7.56 -7.47
CA SER A 208 -20.94 -6.21 -7.43
C SER A 208 -19.47 -6.25 -7.84
N ARG A 209 -19.01 -5.26 -8.62
CA ARG A 209 -17.58 -5.16 -8.97
C ARG A 209 -16.77 -4.91 -7.71
N TYR A 210 -15.55 -5.41 -7.67
CA TYR A 210 -14.68 -5.30 -6.50
C TYR A 210 -14.43 -3.83 -6.14
N ALA A 211 -14.21 -2.98 -7.15
CA ALA A 211 -14.06 -1.53 -6.97
C ALA A 211 -15.31 -0.86 -6.33
N ASP A 212 -16.52 -1.36 -6.62
CA ASP A 212 -17.76 -0.78 -6.09
C ASP A 212 -17.97 -1.07 -4.59
N LEU A 213 -17.37 -2.16 -4.10
CA LEU A 213 -17.31 -2.48 -2.67
C LEU A 213 -16.48 -1.43 -1.89
N TYR A 214 -15.57 -0.74 -2.58
CA TYR A 214 -14.76 0.39 -2.09
C TYR A 214 -15.17 1.74 -2.72
N SER A 215 -16.43 1.87 -3.14
CA SER A 215 -16.96 3.13 -3.70
C SER A 215 -16.99 4.28 -2.69
N GLU A 216 -17.22 5.51 -3.17
CA GLU A 216 -17.38 6.69 -2.29
C GLU A 216 -18.56 6.58 -1.30
N LYS A 217 -19.47 5.63 -1.53
CA LYS A 217 -20.59 5.32 -0.64
C LYS A 217 -20.21 4.33 0.45
N SER A 218 -19.14 3.55 0.29
CA SER A 218 -18.66 2.65 1.34
C SER A 218 -17.80 3.39 2.35
N VAL A 219 -17.80 2.92 3.60
CA VAL A 219 -17.04 3.52 4.70
C VAL A 219 -15.55 3.51 4.37
N LEU A 220 -15.00 2.35 4.01
CA LEU A 220 -13.59 2.22 3.64
C LEU A 220 -13.27 3.00 2.36
N GLY A 221 -14.15 2.99 1.36
CA GLY A 221 -13.96 3.75 0.13
C GLY A 221 -13.97 5.26 0.37
N ARG A 222 -14.82 5.76 1.27
CA ARG A 222 -14.82 7.17 1.69
C ARG A 222 -13.59 7.50 2.51
N TRP A 223 -13.18 6.62 3.42
CA TRP A 223 -11.99 6.78 4.26
C TRP A 223 -10.70 6.82 3.44
N LEU A 224 -10.49 5.90 2.50
CA LEU A 224 -9.35 5.90 1.57
C LEU A 224 -9.25 7.20 0.78
N ARG A 225 -10.41 7.75 0.39
CA ARG A 225 -10.53 9.02 -0.33
C ARG A 225 -10.12 10.26 0.49
N THR A 226 -9.90 10.13 1.79
CA THR A 226 -9.33 11.19 2.65
C THR A 226 -7.80 11.17 2.72
N LYS A 227 -7.16 10.11 2.17
CA LYS A 227 -5.74 9.85 2.38
C LYS A 227 -4.85 10.60 1.38
N PRO A 228 -3.72 11.17 1.83
CA PRO A 228 -2.76 11.82 0.94
C PRO A 228 -1.86 10.82 0.21
N VAL A 229 -1.13 11.28 -0.81
CA VAL A 229 -0.04 10.52 -1.44
C VAL A 229 1.34 10.88 -0.87
N ILE A 230 1.49 12.09 -0.32
CA ILE A 230 2.73 12.59 0.27
C ILE A 230 2.45 13.25 1.61
N ILE A 231 3.25 12.94 2.64
CA ILE A 231 3.27 13.70 3.90
C ILE A 231 4.71 14.02 4.31
N THR A 232 4.85 14.87 5.33
CA THR A 232 6.12 15.13 5.99
C THR A 232 5.98 14.98 7.50
N ILE A 233 6.98 14.38 8.13
CA ILE A 233 7.12 14.33 9.58
C ILE A 233 8.56 14.75 9.90
N ASN A 234 8.73 15.82 10.69
CA ASN A 234 10.02 16.44 10.93
C ASN A 234 10.73 16.79 9.59
N ASP A 235 11.97 16.34 9.44
CA ASP A 235 12.82 16.51 8.26
C ASP A 235 12.66 15.39 7.21
N ILE A 236 11.59 14.59 7.29
CA ILE A 236 11.41 13.38 6.49
C ILE A 236 10.20 13.51 5.55
N LEU A 237 10.38 13.12 4.29
CA LEU A 237 9.32 12.93 3.30
C LEU A 237 8.89 11.47 3.26
N PHE A 238 7.59 11.24 3.15
CA PHE A 238 7.00 9.92 2.98
C PHE A 238 6.11 9.94 1.75
N VAL A 239 6.33 8.98 0.84
CA VAL A 239 5.58 8.81 -0.41
C VAL A 239 5.73 7.37 -0.88
N HIS A 240 4.73 6.84 -1.59
CA HIS A 240 4.76 5.45 -2.03
C HIS A 240 5.92 5.14 -3.00
N GLY A 241 5.95 5.72 -4.21
CA GLY A 241 6.98 5.44 -5.20
C GLY A 241 8.23 6.32 -5.04
N GLY A 242 8.04 7.64 -5.02
CA GLY A 242 9.15 8.58 -4.85
C GLY A 242 8.87 9.97 -5.38
N ILE A 243 9.87 10.83 -5.34
CA ILE A 243 9.85 12.20 -5.88
C ILE A 243 10.88 12.32 -7.00
N SER A 244 10.42 12.43 -8.24
CA SER A 244 11.29 12.60 -9.40
C SER A 244 11.85 14.02 -9.49
N MET A 245 13.00 14.17 -10.17
CA MET A 245 13.57 15.49 -10.49
C MET A 245 12.58 16.37 -11.26
N GLU A 246 11.71 15.79 -12.08
CA GLU A 246 10.71 16.54 -12.83
C GLU A 246 9.73 17.28 -11.91
N MET A 247 9.32 16.68 -10.79
CA MET A 247 8.47 17.35 -9.80
C MET A 247 9.17 18.55 -9.14
N ALA A 248 10.45 18.38 -8.79
CA ALA A 248 11.26 19.44 -8.18
C ALA A 248 11.53 20.58 -9.16
N LEU A 249 11.88 20.28 -10.42
CA LEU A 249 12.10 21.27 -11.48
C LEU A 249 10.83 22.06 -11.83
N LYS A 250 9.68 21.38 -11.83
CA LYS A 250 8.36 22.02 -11.98
C LYS A 250 7.88 22.73 -10.71
N LYS A 251 8.68 22.73 -9.65
CA LYS A 251 8.41 23.35 -8.35
C LYS A 251 7.06 22.93 -7.72
N LEU A 252 6.65 21.69 -7.92
CA LEU A 252 5.36 21.20 -7.43
C LEU A 252 5.36 21.11 -5.91
N LYS A 253 4.41 21.76 -5.26
CA LYS A 253 4.25 21.69 -3.80
C LYS A 253 3.47 20.44 -3.41
N ILE A 254 3.78 19.87 -2.24
CA ILE A 254 3.10 18.69 -1.68
C ILE A 254 1.57 18.87 -1.68
N ARG A 255 1.08 20.03 -1.26
CA ARG A 255 -0.37 20.34 -1.28
C ARG A 255 -0.98 20.26 -2.67
N GLN A 256 -0.27 20.72 -3.71
CA GLN A 256 -0.74 20.65 -5.09
C GLN A 256 -0.81 19.20 -5.56
N ILE A 257 0.24 18.42 -5.29
CA ILE A 257 0.28 17.00 -5.64
C ILE A 257 -0.86 16.25 -4.95
N ASN A 258 -0.99 16.35 -3.63
CA ASN A 258 -2.07 15.71 -2.88
C ASN A 258 -3.46 16.11 -3.40
N LYS A 259 -3.67 17.40 -3.70
CA LYS A 259 -4.95 17.88 -4.28
C LYS A 259 -5.26 17.25 -5.63
N VAL A 260 -4.26 17.06 -6.50
CA VAL A 260 -4.45 16.35 -7.79
C VAL A 260 -4.95 14.93 -7.54
N PHE A 261 -4.29 14.18 -6.66
CA PHE A 261 -4.68 12.80 -6.37
C PHE A 261 -6.04 12.70 -5.68
N THR A 262 -6.31 13.55 -4.68
CA THR A 262 -7.64 13.67 -4.07
C THR A 262 -8.71 13.88 -5.14
N ASN A 263 -8.53 14.84 -6.04
CA ASN A 263 -9.53 15.13 -7.06
C ASN A 263 -9.68 13.98 -8.07
N GLN A 264 -8.61 13.27 -8.39
CA GLN A 264 -8.70 12.13 -9.29
C GLN A 264 -9.40 10.93 -8.64
N VAL A 265 -9.25 10.71 -7.33
CA VAL A 265 -9.81 9.55 -6.61
C VAL A 265 -11.25 9.82 -6.09
N VAL A 266 -11.55 11.07 -5.71
CA VAL A 266 -12.85 11.52 -5.17
C VAL A 266 -13.74 12.18 -6.24
N GLY A 267 -13.16 12.81 -7.26
CA GLY A 267 -13.87 13.75 -8.11
C GLY A 267 -14.72 13.09 -9.19
N ARG A 268 -16.02 13.40 -9.18
CA ARG A 268 -16.94 13.22 -10.32
C ARG A 268 -16.74 14.23 -11.45
N ASN A 269 -15.82 15.20 -11.30
CA ASN A 269 -15.47 16.19 -12.33
C ASN A 269 -13.94 16.17 -12.56
N LEU A 270 -13.51 15.19 -13.35
CA LEU A 270 -12.15 15.07 -13.89
C LEU A 270 -11.76 16.12 -14.96
N PRO A 271 -12.66 16.76 -15.74
CA PRO A 271 -12.24 17.58 -16.88
C PRO A 271 -11.28 18.73 -16.52
N GLU A 272 -11.52 19.47 -15.44
CA GLU A 272 -10.76 20.70 -15.14
C GLU A 272 -9.31 20.45 -14.68
N LEU A 273 -8.97 19.28 -14.11
CA LEU A 273 -7.60 18.98 -13.70
C LEU A 273 -6.78 18.23 -14.75
N TYR A 274 -7.43 17.45 -15.64
CA TYR A 274 -6.77 16.79 -16.76
C TYR A 274 -6.32 17.77 -17.85
N GLU A 275 -6.87 18.99 -17.83
CA GLU A 275 -6.53 20.11 -18.71
C GLU A 275 -5.38 20.99 -18.18
N ILE A 276 -4.87 20.77 -16.96
CA ILE A 276 -3.63 21.45 -16.52
C ILE A 276 -2.44 20.77 -17.21
N GLU A 277 -2.11 21.29 -18.39
CA GLU A 277 -0.93 20.92 -19.15
C GLU A 277 0.31 20.87 -18.23
N GLY A 278 0.99 19.72 -18.20
CA GLY A 278 2.18 19.51 -17.38
C GLY A 278 1.99 18.77 -16.06
N LEU A 279 0.78 18.34 -15.66
CA LEU A 279 0.55 17.50 -14.46
C LEU A 279 0.16 16.05 -14.75
N LYS A 280 -0.09 15.68 -16.02
CA LYS A 280 -0.45 14.31 -16.44
C LYS A 280 0.58 13.25 -16.00
N PHE A 281 1.85 13.62 -15.94
CA PHE A 281 2.95 12.72 -15.55
C PHE A 281 2.86 12.24 -14.09
N LEU A 282 2.08 12.93 -13.23
CA LEU A 282 1.91 12.53 -11.84
C LEU A 282 1.28 11.13 -11.70
N ASN A 283 0.50 10.68 -12.69
CA ASN A 283 -0.01 9.31 -12.71
C ASN A 283 0.77 8.39 -13.67
N GLN A 284 2.03 8.69 -13.95
CA GLN A 284 2.89 7.89 -14.83
C GLN A 284 4.19 7.54 -14.11
N SER A 285 5.14 6.90 -14.80
CA SER A 285 6.41 6.40 -14.24
C SER A 285 7.29 7.45 -13.54
N LYS A 286 7.05 8.75 -13.77
CA LYS A 286 7.74 9.85 -13.07
C LYS A 286 6.94 10.48 -11.94
N GLY A 287 5.74 9.96 -11.71
CA GLY A 287 4.78 10.40 -10.71
C GLY A 287 5.02 9.78 -9.34
N PRO A 288 4.42 10.36 -8.27
CA PRO A 288 4.80 10.01 -6.91
C PRO A 288 4.47 8.60 -6.47
N ILE A 289 3.46 7.97 -7.08
CA ILE A 289 3.05 6.60 -6.75
C ILE A 289 3.64 5.54 -7.69
N TRP A 290 4.51 5.92 -8.64
CA TRP A 290 5.07 5.00 -9.64
C TRP A 290 6.59 5.12 -9.83
N TYR A 291 7.21 6.15 -9.27
CA TYR A 291 8.61 6.44 -9.54
C TYR A 291 9.54 5.40 -8.92
N ARG A 292 10.43 4.83 -9.74
CA ARG A 292 11.42 3.80 -9.33
C ARG A 292 12.87 4.22 -9.57
N GLY A 293 13.11 5.48 -9.96
CA GLY A 293 14.41 5.91 -10.46
C GLY A 293 15.56 5.76 -9.46
N TYR A 294 15.31 5.82 -8.15
CA TYR A 294 16.34 5.63 -7.13
C TYR A 294 17.02 4.27 -7.20
N PHE A 295 16.29 3.25 -7.67
CA PHE A 295 16.74 1.86 -7.65
C PHE A 295 16.99 1.30 -9.05
N ASN A 296 16.36 1.87 -10.07
CA ASN A 296 16.35 1.33 -11.43
C ASN A 296 17.07 2.22 -12.46
N ASP A 297 17.33 3.49 -12.15
CA ASP A 297 18.06 4.41 -13.05
C ASP A 297 19.53 4.48 -12.62
N SER A 298 20.42 3.87 -13.40
CA SER A 298 21.87 3.88 -13.14
C SER A 298 22.49 5.29 -13.22
N THR A 299 21.78 6.27 -13.78
CA THR A 299 22.21 7.67 -13.80
C THR A 299 21.74 8.45 -12.56
N PHE A 300 20.95 7.84 -11.66
CA PHE A 300 20.53 8.49 -10.44
C PHE A 300 21.73 8.63 -9.48
N CYS A 301 21.91 9.83 -8.93
CA CYS A 301 23.09 10.16 -8.12
C CYS A 301 22.72 11.09 -6.96
N GLU A 302 23.66 11.25 -6.03
CA GLU A 302 23.46 12.00 -4.79
C GLU A 302 23.06 13.47 -5.03
N THR A 303 23.61 14.12 -6.05
CA THR A 303 23.29 15.52 -6.38
C THR A 303 21.83 15.69 -6.82
N LYS A 304 21.22 14.68 -7.45
CA LYS A 304 19.79 14.69 -7.80
C LYS A 304 18.91 14.63 -6.55
N ILE A 305 19.19 13.71 -5.62
CA ILE A 305 18.41 13.64 -4.37
C ILE A 305 18.63 14.88 -3.50
N ASP A 306 19.83 15.44 -3.45
CA ASP A 306 20.10 16.70 -2.76
C ASP A 306 19.27 17.85 -3.30
N SER A 307 19.15 17.95 -4.62
CA SER A 307 18.32 18.97 -5.27
C SER A 307 16.83 18.81 -4.90
N ILE A 308 16.33 17.57 -4.88
CA ILE A 308 14.96 17.25 -4.47
C ILE A 308 14.74 17.63 -3.00
N LEU A 309 15.57 17.11 -2.10
CA LEU A 309 15.47 17.33 -0.67
C LEU A 309 15.59 18.82 -0.30
N THR A 310 16.52 19.54 -0.93
CA THR A 310 16.67 21.00 -0.77
C THR A 310 15.40 21.74 -1.20
N PHE A 311 14.80 21.39 -2.35
CA PHE A 311 13.58 22.04 -2.82
C PHE A 311 12.40 21.88 -1.83
N TYR A 312 12.28 20.71 -1.19
CA TYR A 312 11.23 20.46 -0.19
C TYR A 312 11.62 20.87 1.24
N GLY A 313 12.87 21.27 1.48
CA GLY A 313 13.37 21.62 2.81
C GLY A 313 13.41 20.42 3.75
N LYS A 314 13.91 19.28 3.27
CA LYS A 314 13.92 17.98 3.97
C LYS A 314 15.30 17.35 3.88
N LYS A 315 15.57 16.34 4.71
CA LYS A 315 16.86 15.63 4.76
C LYS A 315 16.76 14.17 4.37
N HIS A 316 15.57 13.59 4.51
CA HIS A 316 15.34 12.17 4.26
C HIS A 316 14.07 11.97 3.44
N LEU A 317 14.07 10.91 2.65
CA LEU A 317 12.95 10.44 1.87
C LEU A 317 12.77 8.94 2.13
N VAL A 318 11.57 8.52 2.54
CA VAL A 318 11.22 7.11 2.74
C VAL A 318 10.16 6.72 1.73
N VAL A 319 10.41 5.63 1.00
CA VAL A 319 9.59 5.14 -0.11
C VAL A 319 9.35 3.64 -0.03
N GLY A 320 8.25 3.17 -0.62
CA GLY A 320 7.94 1.77 -0.85
C GLY A 320 8.13 1.37 -2.31
N HIS A 321 7.12 0.69 -2.86
CA HIS A 321 6.86 0.41 -4.28
C HIS A 321 7.86 -0.49 -5.00
N THR A 322 9.15 -0.39 -4.67
CA THR A 322 10.24 -1.14 -5.31
C THR A 322 10.73 -2.24 -4.39
N PRO A 323 10.30 -3.50 -4.64
CA PRO A 323 10.61 -4.60 -3.75
C PRO A 323 12.11 -4.80 -3.62
N LYS A 324 12.56 -4.88 -2.37
CA LYS A 324 13.91 -5.29 -1.99
C LYS A 324 13.84 -6.44 -0.98
N PRO A 325 14.88 -7.27 -0.87
CA PRO A 325 14.93 -8.31 0.15
C PRO A 325 14.96 -7.77 1.59
N GLU A 326 15.46 -6.54 1.77
CA GLU A 326 15.61 -5.87 3.07
C GLU A 326 15.48 -4.34 2.90
N ILE A 327 15.29 -3.63 4.01
CA ILE A 327 15.30 -2.17 4.05
C ILE A 327 16.61 -1.67 3.44
N THR A 328 16.49 -0.88 2.38
CA THR A 328 17.65 -0.38 1.62
C THR A 328 17.91 1.08 1.96
N SER A 329 19.13 1.41 2.36
CA SER A 329 19.58 2.79 2.57
C SER A 329 20.47 3.24 1.41
N LEU A 330 20.17 4.39 0.82
CA LEU A 330 20.97 5.00 -0.23
C LEU A 330 21.46 6.40 0.21
N PHE A 331 22.64 6.77 -0.29
CA PHE A 331 23.23 8.10 -0.11
C PHE A 331 23.23 8.56 1.36
N ASN A 332 23.80 7.72 2.23
CA ASN A 332 23.94 8.02 3.66
C ASN A 332 22.59 8.35 4.36
N THR A 333 21.59 7.48 4.17
CA THR A 333 20.20 7.60 4.68
C THR A 333 19.36 8.74 4.11
N LYS A 334 19.80 9.42 3.05
CA LYS A 334 18.95 10.40 2.33
C LYS A 334 17.72 9.73 1.71
N ILE A 335 17.85 8.46 1.29
CA ILE A 335 16.73 7.64 0.81
C ILE A 335 16.67 6.32 1.58
N LEU A 336 15.48 5.94 2.02
CA LEU A 336 15.18 4.63 2.58
C LEU A 336 14.10 3.94 1.75
N GLY A 337 14.39 2.75 1.20
CA GLY A 337 13.42 1.85 0.60
C GLY A 337 12.83 0.91 1.65
N ALA A 338 11.51 0.96 1.82
CA ALA A 338 10.74 0.30 2.88
C ALA A 338 9.81 -0.81 2.38
N ASP A 339 9.76 -1.06 1.06
CA ASP A 339 9.20 -2.28 0.50
C ASP A 339 10.24 -3.41 0.63
N ALA A 340 10.22 -4.06 1.79
CA ALA A 340 11.25 -4.97 2.24
C ALA A 340 10.68 -6.35 2.60
N GLY A 341 10.23 -7.08 1.57
CA GLY A 341 9.94 -8.50 1.70
C GLY A 341 8.70 -8.84 2.54
N ILE A 342 7.63 -8.06 2.46
CA ILE A 342 6.33 -8.51 3.03
C ILE A 342 5.66 -9.51 2.08
N MET A 343 5.77 -9.28 0.78
CA MET A 343 5.28 -10.20 -0.23
C MET A 343 6.10 -11.50 -0.31
N ASN A 344 5.51 -12.52 -0.94
CA ASN A 344 6.14 -13.81 -1.24
C ASN A 344 6.51 -14.64 0.02
N ASN A 345 5.67 -14.57 1.06
CA ASN A 345 5.88 -15.27 2.34
C ASN A 345 7.22 -14.94 3.01
N GLN A 346 7.78 -13.77 2.72
CA GLN A 346 8.98 -13.29 3.36
C GLN A 346 8.60 -12.65 4.71
N PRO A 347 9.50 -12.68 5.72
CA PRO A 347 9.20 -12.22 7.06
C PRO A 347 8.92 -10.72 7.17
N GLY A 348 9.32 -9.94 6.16
CA GLY A 348 9.21 -8.50 6.13
C GLY A 348 10.15 -7.77 7.09
N GLU A 349 10.36 -6.48 6.82
CA GLU A 349 11.03 -5.54 7.70
C GLU A 349 10.26 -4.22 7.82
N MET A 350 10.50 -3.48 8.91
CA MET A 350 9.96 -2.14 9.12
C MET A 350 11.08 -1.12 9.34
N VAL A 351 10.86 0.14 8.93
CA VAL A 351 11.72 1.25 9.35
C VAL A 351 11.21 1.82 10.65
N ILE A 352 12.10 2.01 11.62
CA ILE A 352 11.83 2.73 12.87
C ILE A 352 12.71 3.97 12.91
N TYR A 353 12.09 5.14 13.03
CA TYR A 353 12.78 6.36 13.43
C TYR A 353 12.59 6.55 14.93
N LYS A 354 13.69 6.71 15.66
CA LYS A 354 13.68 7.02 17.09
C LYS A 354 14.73 8.05 17.43
N ASN A 355 14.32 9.18 17.99
CA ASN A 355 15.20 10.25 18.51
C ASN A 355 16.29 10.65 17.50
N GLY A 356 15.91 10.97 16.26
CA GLY A 356 16.88 11.41 15.23
C GLY A 356 17.60 10.29 14.48
N SER A 357 17.39 9.01 14.82
CA SER A 357 18.08 7.89 14.18
C SER A 357 17.11 6.91 13.51
N PHE A 358 17.51 6.37 12.36
CA PHE A 358 16.80 5.30 11.67
C PHE A 358 17.32 3.92 12.08
N TYR A 359 16.41 2.95 12.09
CA TYR A 359 16.68 1.55 12.35
C TYR A 359 15.85 0.72 11.37
N LYS A 360 16.40 -0.38 10.87
CA LYS A 360 15.59 -1.47 10.33
C LYS A 360 15.21 -2.42 11.45
N CYS A 361 14.00 -2.94 11.41
CA CYS A 361 13.49 -3.90 12.36
C CYS A 361 12.99 -5.16 11.64
N ASP A 362 13.56 -6.31 11.98
CA ASP A 362 13.15 -7.60 11.40
C ASP A 362 11.91 -8.18 12.11
N SER A 363 11.40 -9.28 11.57
CA SER A 363 10.23 -10.02 12.08
C SER A 363 10.42 -10.66 13.47
N ASN A 364 11.64 -10.65 14.02
CA ASN A 364 11.91 -11.06 15.39
C ASN A 364 11.89 -9.87 16.36
N GLY A 365 11.75 -8.64 15.86
CA GLY A 365 11.80 -7.40 16.65
C GLY A 365 13.21 -6.90 16.89
N ARG A 366 14.23 -7.47 16.24
CA ARG A 366 15.61 -7.00 16.38
C ARG A 366 15.78 -5.73 15.57
N ARG A 367 16.34 -4.69 16.22
CA ARG A 367 16.59 -3.38 15.62
C ARG A 367 18.06 -3.22 15.27
N ILE A 368 18.35 -2.83 14.04
CA ILE A 368 19.69 -2.53 13.53
C ILE A 368 19.69 -1.08 13.07
N LYS A 369 20.61 -0.27 13.60
CA LYS A 369 20.75 1.13 13.22
C LYS A 369 21.23 1.23 11.77
N LEU A 370 20.64 2.15 11.01
CA LEU A 370 20.95 2.43 9.59
C LEU A 370 21.91 3.60 9.42
#